data_AF-A0A437BZA5-F1
#
_entry.id   AF-A0A437BZA5-F1
#
_cell.length_a   1.000
_cell.length_b   1.000
_cell.length_c   1.000
_cell.angle_alpha   90.00
_cell.angle_beta   90.00
_cell.angle_gamma   90.00
#
_symmetry.space_group_name_H-M   'P 1'
#
loop_
_entity.id
_entity.type
_entity.pdbx_description
1 polymer ?
#
loop_
_entity_poly.entity_id
_entity_poly.type
_entity_poly.pdbx_seq_one_letter_code
_entity_poly.pdbx_strand_id
1 'polypeptide(L)'
;MSSFSTRALTLLSSVFGACGLLLVGVAVSTDYWLLMEEGIVLQQNQTTEVKMALHSGLWRVCFVAGPEKGRCVASEYFTEPEIEITTENTANILKMVRTATPFPMVSLLFVFT
;
A
#
# COMPACT_ATOMS: atom_id res chain seq x y z
N MET A 1 0.44 32.68 -33.17
CA MET A 1 0.09 32.46 -31.75
C MET A 1 -0.08 30.97 -31.36
N SER A 2 0.17 29.98 -32.23
CA SER A 2 0.00 28.55 -31.91
C SER A 2 1.26 27.85 -31.38
N SER A 3 2.45 28.25 -31.82
CA SER A 3 3.71 27.57 -31.45
C SER A 3 4.05 27.64 -29.95
N PHE A 4 3.72 28.75 -29.28
CA PHE A 4 3.92 28.91 -27.84
C PHE A 4 2.99 27.99 -27.03
N SER A 5 1.75 27.80 -27.49
CA SER A 5 0.78 26.89 -26.87
C SER A 5 1.21 25.43 -26.98
N THR A 6 1.70 24.99 -28.14
CA THR A 6 2.18 23.61 -28.31
C THR A 6 3.38 23.30 -27.42
N ARG A 7 4.36 24.20 -27.33
CA ARG A 7 5.54 24.01 -26.46
C ARG A 7 5.15 24.03 -24.98
N ALA A 8 4.26 24.92 -24.56
CA ALA A 8 3.75 24.94 -23.20
C ALA A 8 2.98 23.65 -22.85
N LEU A 9 2.18 23.12 -23.78
CA LEU A 9 1.43 21.88 -23.59
C LEU A 9 2.36 20.66 -23.47
N THR A 10 3.41 20.58 -24.30
CA THR A 10 4.42 19.51 -24.20
C THR A 10 5.16 19.58 -22.86
N LEU A 11 5.56 20.77 -22.42
CA LEU A 11 6.22 20.94 -21.12
C LEU A 11 5.29 20.53 -19.97
N LEU A 12 4.06 21.02 -19.94
CA LEU A 12 3.09 20.66 -18.91
C LEU A 12 2.84 19.15 -18.90
N SER A 13 2.59 18.53 -20.06
CA SER A 13 2.37 17.08 -20.16
C SER A 13 3.57 16.29 -19.67
N SER A 14 4.80 16.71 -20.01
CA SER A 14 6.02 16.04 -19.55
C SER A 14 6.22 16.15 -18.03
N VAL A 15 5.91 17.31 -17.43
CA VAL A 15 6.03 17.54 -16.00
C VAL A 15 5.00 16.72 -15.24
N PHE A 16 3.73 16.73 -15.68
CA PHE A 16 2.69 15.91 -15.07
C PHE A 16 2.96 14.42 -15.23
N GLY A 17 3.48 13.98 -16.38
CA GLY A 17 3.90 12.59 -16.58
C GLY A 17 5.04 12.18 -15.64
N ALA A 18 6.11 12.98 -15.55
CA ALA A 18 7.23 12.72 -14.66
C ALA A 18 6.81 12.75 -13.17
N CYS A 19 6.00 13.72 -12.77
CA CYS A 19 5.46 13.78 -11.41
C CYS A 19 4.55 12.60 -11.10
N GLY A 20 3.71 12.18 -12.05
CA GLY A 20 2.87 10.99 -11.92
C GLY A 20 3.70 9.72 -11.68
N LEU A 21 4.73 9.49 -12.50
CA LEU A 21 5.65 8.36 -12.33
C LEU A 21 6.34 8.37 -10.97
N LEU A 22 6.83 9.54 -10.53
CA LEU A 22 7.49 9.67 -9.23
C LEU A 22 6.53 9.38 -8.07
N LEU A 23 5.32 9.94 -8.09
CA LEU A 23 4.34 9.75 -7.02
C LEU A 23 3.88 8.30 -6.92
N VAL A 24 3.61 7.64 -8.06
CA VAL A 24 3.23 6.22 -8.06
C VAL A 24 4.41 5.35 -7.64
N GLY A 25 5.64 5.69 -8.05
CA GLY A 25 6.85 5.00 -7.61
C GLY A 25 7.06 5.09 -6.09
N VAL A 26 6.88 6.28 -5.50
CA VAL A 26 6.93 6.48 -4.04
C VAL A 26 5.81 5.70 -3.35
N ALA A 27 4.59 5.74 -3.88
CA ALA A 27 3.48 4.98 -3.32
C ALA A 27 3.77 3.48 -3.29
N VAL A 28 4.29 2.90 -4.39
CA VAL A 28 4.60 1.46 -4.45
C VAL A 28 5.81 1.07 -3.61
N SER A 29 6.80 1.96 -3.47
CA SER A 29 8.05 1.67 -2.75
C SER A 29 7.99 1.92 -1.24
N THR A 30 7.01 2.70 -0.76
CA THR A 30 6.93 3.05 0.65
C THR A 30 5.86 2.27 1.41
N ASP A 31 6.12 2.08 2.71
CA ASP A 31 5.25 1.30 3.60
C ASP A 31 4.16 2.14 4.29
N TYR A 32 3.80 3.30 3.72
CA TYR A 32 2.89 4.28 4.34
C TYR A 32 1.41 4.16 3.90
N TRP A 33 0.98 3.01 3.37
CA TRP A 33 -0.40 2.87 2.88
C TRP A 33 -1.40 2.85 4.02
N LEU A 34 -1.10 2.08 5.06
CA LEU A 34 -1.97 1.92 6.22
C LEU A 34 -1.14 1.93 7.49
N LEU A 35 -1.56 2.74 8.45
CA LEU A 35 -1.14 2.62 9.84
C LEU A 35 -2.19 1.77 10.55
N MET A 36 -1.76 0.65 11.11
CA MET A 36 -2.60 -0.16 11.99
C MET A 36 -2.01 -0.08 13.39
N GLU A 37 -2.82 0.39 14.34
CA GLU A 37 -2.48 0.39 15.76
C GLU A 37 -3.38 -0.61 16.46
N GLU A 38 -2.79 -1.67 17.01
CA GLU A 38 -3.48 -2.60 17.89
C GLU A 38 -3.33 -2.10 19.33
N GLY A 39 -4.36 -1.38 19.78
CA GLY A 39 -4.58 -1.06 21.18
C GLY A 39 -5.46 -2.12 21.83
N ILE A 40 -5.02 -2.70 22.95
CA ILE A 40 -5.91 -3.50 23.78
C ILE A 40 -6.65 -2.57 24.75
N VAL A 41 -7.99 -2.61 24.75
CA VAL A 41 -8.77 -1.92 25.79
C VAL A 41 -8.82 -2.85 27.00
N LEU A 42 -7.93 -2.66 27.97
CA LEU A 42 -8.00 -3.36 29.24
C LEU A 42 -9.21 -2.81 30.01
N GLN A 43 -10.26 -3.64 30.16
CA GLN A 43 -11.55 -3.32 30.82
C GLN A 43 -11.44 -2.95 32.32
N GLN A 44 -10.23 -2.75 32.85
CA GLN A 44 -10.02 -2.31 34.22
C GLN A 44 -8.77 -1.42 34.30
N ASN A 45 -9.02 -0.10 34.41
CA ASN A 45 -8.04 0.99 34.61
C ASN A 45 -7.41 1.63 33.35
N GLN A 46 -8.30 2.23 32.54
CA GLN A 46 -8.14 3.41 31.69
C GLN A 46 -6.71 3.94 31.42
N THR A 47 -5.88 3.14 30.76
CA THR A 47 -4.74 3.59 29.96
C THR A 47 -4.71 2.76 28.69
N THR A 48 -4.73 3.42 27.52
CA THR A 48 -4.57 2.76 26.22
C THR A 48 -3.10 2.39 26.07
N GLU A 49 -2.72 1.17 26.44
CA GLU A 49 -1.38 0.66 26.14
C GLU A 49 -1.36 0.23 24.67
N VAL A 50 -0.62 0.96 23.84
CA VAL A 50 -0.37 0.59 22.44
C VAL A 50 0.55 -0.63 22.46
N LYS A 51 -0.03 -1.84 22.33
CA LYS A 51 0.75 -3.08 22.36
C LYS A 51 1.54 -3.28 21.08
N MET A 52 0.97 -2.92 19.93
CA MET A 52 1.64 -2.98 18.64
C MET A 52 1.16 -1.87 17.71
N ALA A 53 2.08 -1.24 17.00
CA ALA A 53 1.77 -0.33 15.89
C ALA A 53 2.60 -0.74 14.68
N LEU A 54 2.00 -0.79 13.50
CA LEU A 54 2.64 -1.24 12.28
C LEU A 54 2.23 -0.39 11.08
N HIS A 55 3.20 -0.19 10.20
CA HIS A 55 3.04 0.40 8.88
C HIS A 55 2.93 -0.72 7.86
N SER A 56 1.87 -0.70 7.07
CA SER A 56 1.68 -1.64 5.97
C SER A 56 1.89 -0.92 4.65
N GLY A 57 2.86 -1.43 3.88
CA GLY A 57 3.05 -1.14 2.47
C GLY A 57 2.37 -2.14 1.56
N LEU A 58 2.70 -2.02 0.28
CA LEU A 58 2.17 -2.91 -0.76
C LEU A 58 2.80 -4.31 -0.75
N TRP A 59 4.04 -4.41 -0.26
CA TRP A 59 4.83 -5.65 -0.28
C TRP A 59 5.30 -6.07 1.11
N ARG A 60 5.48 -5.09 2.01
CA ARG A 60 6.08 -5.28 3.32
C ARG A 60 5.23 -4.63 4.40
N VAL A 61 5.34 -5.17 5.60
CA VAL A 61 4.77 -4.61 6.82
C VAL A 61 5.91 -4.42 7.80
N CYS A 62 6.03 -3.22 8.37
CA CYS A 62 7.08 -2.87 9.33
C CYS A 62 6.47 -2.46 10.66
N PHE A 63 6.97 -3.07 11.75
CA PHE A 63 6.51 -2.79 13.11
C PHE A 63 7.21 -1.54 13.66
N VAL A 64 6.42 -0.55 14.09
CA VAL A 64 6.88 0.75 14.59
C VAL A 64 6.83 0.83 16.12
N ALA A 65 5.89 0.13 16.75
CA ALA A 65 5.79 0.00 18.20
C ALA A 65 5.44 -1.43 18.61
N GLY A 66 5.83 -1.82 19.83
CA GLY A 66 5.62 -3.16 20.38
C GLY A 66 6.91 -3.98 20.52
N PRO A 67 6.81 -5.26 20.90
CA PRO A 67 7.96 -6.14 21.15
C PRO A 67 8.80 -6.41 19.90
N GLU A 68 8.20 -6.29 18.72
CA GLU A 68 8.82 -6.60 17.41
C GLU A 68 9.25 -5.34 16.65
N LYS A 69 9.42 -4.22 17.37
CA LYS A 69 9.79 -2.92 16.80
C LYS A 69 11.04 -3.02 15.92
N GLY A 70 10.93 -2.54 14.68
CA GLY A 70 12.02 -2.53 13.70
C GLY A 70 12.08 -3.79 12.83
N ARG A 71 11.25 -4.80 13.09
CA ARG A 71 11.12 -5.96 12.20
C ARG A 71 10.23 -5.60 11.01
N CYS A 72 10.64 -6.01 9.81
CA CYS A 72 9.81 -5.90 8.61
C CYS A 72 9.63 -7.30 8.02
N VAL A 73 8.39 -7.66 7.71
CA VAL A 73 8.01 -8.95 7.15
C VAL A 73 7.28 -8.75 5.82
N ALA A 74 7.25 -9.77 4.98
CA ALA A 74 6.41 -9.75 3.79
C ALA A 74 4.94 -9.65 4.22
N SER A 75 4.14 -8.85 3.51
CA SER A 75 2.74 -8.64 3.87
C SER A 75 1.91 -9.90 3.59
N GLU A 76 1.65 -10.70 4.61
CA GLU A 76 0.70 -11.80 4.55
C GLU A 76 -0.71 -11.24 4.83
N TYR A 77 -1.44 -10.90 3.77
CA TYR A 77 -2.79 -10.30 3.88
C TYR A 77 -3.88 -11.27 4.39
N PHE A 78 -3.53 -12.53 4.63
CA PHE A 78 -4.43 -13.57 5.11
C PHE A 78 -3.76 -14.34 6.23
N THR A 79 -3.59 -13.69 7.39
CA THR A 79 -3.69 -14.42 8.64
C THR A 79 -5.17 -14.81 8.78
N GLU A 80 -5.46 -16.10 8.91
CA GLU A 80 -6.82 -16.68 8.83
C GLU A 80 -7.97 -15.75 9.26
N PRO A 81 -9.03 -15.71 8.43
CA PRO A 81 -10.35 -15.71 8.99
C PRO A 81 -11.03 -17.03 8.64
N GLU A 82 -11.44 -17.70 9.69
CA GLU A 82 -12.46 -18.73 9.81
C GLU A 82 -13.78 -18.28 9.12
N ILE A 83 -13.77 -18.16 7.80
CA ILE A 83 -14.97 -17.84 7.01
C ILE A 83 -15.02 -18.74 5.78
N GLU A 84 -15.67 -19.86 6.02
CA GLU A 84 -16.31 -20.83 5.12
C GLU A 84 -17.34 -20.19 4.15
N ILE A 85 -17.19 -18.91 3.76
CA ILE A 85 -18.25 -18.13 3.10
C ILE A 85 -17.92 -17.78 1.64
N THR A 86 -16.67 -17.94 1.17
CA THR A 86 -16.35 -17.82 -0.26
C THR A 86 -15.82 -19.14 -0.76
N THR A 87 -16.43 -19.69 -1.82
CA THR A 87 -15.90 -20.83 -2.58
C THR A 87 -14.38 -20.71 -2.72
N GLU A 88 -13.64 -21.77 -2.34
CA GLU A 88 -12.18 -21.77 -2.20
C GLU A 88 -11.46 -21.10 -3.38
N ASN A 89 -11.98 -21.28 -4.59
CA ASN A 89 -11.44 -20.72 -5.83
C ASN A 89 -11.47 -19.18 -5.86
N THR A 90 -12.53 -18.54 -5.37
CA THR A 90 -12.68 -17.08 -5.39
C THR A 90 -11.75 -16.42 -4.37
N ALA A 91 -11.63 -17.01 -3.18
CA ALA A 91 -10.69 -16.56 -2.15
C ALA A 91 -9.24 -16.63 -2.65
N ASN A 92 -8.88 -17.71 -3.35
CA ASN A 92 -7.54 -17.90 -3.90
C ASN A 92 -7.21 -16.90 -5.02
N ILE A 93 -8.19 -16.55 -5.87
CA ILE A 93 -8.02 -15.51 -6.89
C ILE A 93 -7.85 -14.13 -6.23
N LEU A 94 -8.71 -13.78 -5.25
CA LEU A 94 -8.62 -12.50 -4.54
C LEU A 94 -7.30 -12.37 -3.76
N LYS A 95 -6.82 -13.47 -3.15
CA LYS A 95 -5.49 -13.58 -2.55
C LYS A 95 -4.41 -13.19 -3.56
N MET A 96 -4.39 -13.86 -4.72
CA MET A 96 -3.39 -13.65 -5.77
C MET A 96 -3.40 -12.23 -6.32
N VAL A 97 -4.59 -11.66 -6.58
CA VAL A 97 -4.73 -10.28 -7.07
C VAL A 97 -4.19 -9.27 -6.06
N ARG A 98 -4.44 -9.48 -4.76
CA ARG A 98 -3.98 -8.56 -3.71
C ARG A 98 -2.49 -8.72 -3.38
N THR A 99 -1.90 -9.90 -3.53
CA THR A 99 -0.44 -10.09 -3.33
C THR A 99 0.37 -9.63 -4.53
N ALA A 100 -0.08 -9.93 -5.74
CA ALA A 100 0.65 -9.56 -6.95
C ALA A 100 0.53 -8.06 -7.27
N THR A 101 -0.50 -7.40 -6.72
CA THR A 101 -0.83 -5.99 -6.96
C THR A 101 -0.68 -5.60 -8.44
N PRO A 102 -1.30 -6.38 -9.35
CA PRO A 102 -1.05 -6.25 -10.77
C PRO A 102 -1.55 -4.90 -11.29
N PHE A 103 -2.59 -4.32 -10.66
CA PHE A 103 -3.17 -3.05 -11.06
C PHE A 103 -2.18 -1.87 -10.96
N PRO A 104 -1.56 -1.58 -9.80
CA PRO A 104 -0.56 -0.51 -9.72
C PRO A 104 0.70 -0.81 -10.54
N MET A 105 1.13 -2.08 -10.66
CA MET A 105 2.29 -2.46 -11.48
C MET A 105 2.05 -2.26 -12.97
N VAL A 106 0.90 -2.69 -13.48
CA VAL A 106 0.51 -2.50 -14.88
C VAL A 106 0.26 -1.02 -15.17
N SER A 107 -0.33 -0.28 -14.23
CA SER A 107 -0.52 1.15 -14.38
C SER A 107 0.82 1.90 -14.44
N LEU A 108 1.83 1.50 -13.66
CA LEU A 108 3.20 2.02 -13.78
C LEU A 108 3.79 1.75 -15.16
N LEU A 109 3.63 0.53 -15.68
CA LEU A 109 4.12 0.17 -17.00
C LEU A 109 3.48 1.05 -18.09
N PHE A 110 2.16 1.24 -18.05
CA PHE A 110 1.46 2.09 -19.02
C PHE A 110 1.81 3.58 -18.95
N VAL A 111 2.18 4.10 -17.77
CA VAL A 111 2.63 5.50 -17.65
C VAL A 111 4.09 5.64 -18.13
N PHE A 112 4.87 4.56 -18.06
CA PHE A 112 6.26 4.54 -18.50
C PHE A 112 6.44 4.34 -20.02
N THR A 113 5.59 3.51 -20.64
CA THR A 113 5.60 3.21 -22.10
C THR A 113 4.83 4.25 -22.91
#